data_AF-A0A973FWC5-F1
#
_entry.id   AF-A0A973FWC5-F1
#
_cell.length_a   1.000
_cell.length_b   1.000
_cell.length_c   1.000
_cell.angle_alpha   90.00
_cell.angle_beta   90.00
_cell.angle_gamma   90.00
#
_symmetry.space_group_name_H-M   'P 1'
#
loop_
_entity.id
_entity.type
_entity.pdbx_description
1 polymer ?
#
loop_
_entity_poly.entity_id
_entity_poly.type
_entity_poly.pdbx_seq_one_letter_code
_entity_poly.pdbx_strand_id
1 'polypeptide(L)'
;MRKHPVKSSVLFVLFLVALTGCGVKGNPVPYPAIPAIKPVIEKMEAVSMEEDVLLRWDFQDKSGLISYIKIERSDAGQPGNECKDCPRTFNWIGQINVKEEKTADKEKRELSFTDTKAVKGNTYNYRLMLCEENGNCSEAATAEINFK
;
A
#
# COMPACT_ATOMS: atom_id res chain seq x y z
N MET A 1 -52.50 -44.10 -49.71
CA MET A 1 -52.64 -44.11 -48.24
C MET A 1 -51.31 -43.73 -47.60
N ARG A 2 -51.36 -42.77 -46.65
CA ARG A 2 -50.23 -42.06 -46.05
C ARG A 2 -49.31 -42.98 -45.22
N LYS A 3 -47.99 -42.84 -45.40
CA LYS A 3 -46.99 -43.40 -44.47
C LYS A 3 -46.75 -42.37 -43.35
N HIS A 4 -47.12 -42.71 -42.12
CA HIS A 4 -46.77 -41.91 -40.94
C HIS A 4 -45.34 -42.27 -40.48
N PRO A 5 -44.43 -41.30 -40.28
CA PRO A 5 -43.11 -41.56 -39.75
C PRO A 5 -43.15 -41.48 -38.22
N VAL A 6 -43.22 -42.62 -37.54
CA VAL A 6 -43.11 -42.69 -36.07
C VAL A 6 -41.75 -43.27 -35.70
N LYS A 7 -40.67 -42.54 -35.94
CA LYS A 7 -39.32 -42.85 -35.41
C LYS A 7 -38.50 -41.61 -34.99
N SER A 8 -39.16 -40.47 -34.80
CA SER A 8 -38.52 -39.19 -34.44
C SER A 8 -39.13 -38.55 -33.18
N SER A 9 -39.66 -39.36 -32.25
CA SER A 9 -40.26 -38.84 -31.01
C SER A 9 -39.43 -39.18 -29.77
N VAL A 10 -38.81 -40.36 -29.71
CA VAL A 10 -38.04 -40.81 -28.53
C VAL A 10 -36.73 -40.03 -28.38
N LEU A 11 -36.06 -39.71 -29.49
CA LEU A 11 -34.81 -38.95 -29.48
C LEU A 11 -35.00 -37.50 -28.99
N PHE A 12 -36.18 -36.92 -29.27
CA PHE A 12 -36.51 -35.54 -28.91
C PHE A 12 -36.77 -35.37 -27.41
N VAL A 13 -37.36 -36.40 -26.77
CA VAL A 13 -37.61 -36.40 -25.32
C VAL A 13 -36.30 -36.51 -24.53
N LEU A 14 -35.34 -37.30 -25.02
CA LEU A 14 -34.03 -37.47 -24.37
C LEU A 14 -33.18 -36.19 -24.40
N PHE A 15 -33.35 -35.36 -25.44
CA PHE A 15 -32.66 -34.05 -25.55
C PHE A 15 -33.22 -33.01 -24.58
N LEU A 16 -34.52 -33.07 -24.25
CA LEU A 16 -35.16 -32.12 -23.33
C LEU A 16 -34.76 -32.35 -21.85
N VAL A 17 -34.42 -33.58 -21.46
CA VAL A 17 -33.99 -33.90 -20.08
C VAL A 17 -32.57 -33.37 -19.78
N ALA A 18 -31.73 -33.20 -20.82
CA ALA A 18 -30.37 -32.70 -20.65
C ALA A 18 -30.28 -31.19 -20.34
N LEU A 19 -31.37 -30.43 -20.50
CA LEU A 19 -31.39 -28.97 -20.36
C LEU A 19 -31.93 -28.49 -19.00
N THR A 20 -32.41 -29.37 -18.12
CA THR A 20 -32.95 -28.99 -16.80
C THR A 20 -31.93 -29.11 -15.66
N GLY A 21 -30.64 -28.94 -15.97
CA GLY A 21 -29.58 -28.82 -14.97
C GLY A 21 -29.44 -27.39 -14.47
N CYS A 22 -30.34 -26.92 -13.60
CA CYS A 22 -30.09 -25.70 -12.82
C CYS A 22 -29.03 -26.01 -11.76
N GLY A 23 -27.76 -25.86 -12.11
CA GLY A 23 -26.66 -25.94 -11.15
C GLY A 23 -26.82 -24.85 -10.09
N VAL A 24 -26.94 -25.25 -8.81
CA VAL A 24 -26.91 -24.30 -7.69
C VAL A 24 -25.48 -23.76 -7.60
N LYS A 25 -25.25 -22.59 -8.18
CA LYS A 25 -24.02 -21.83 -8.00
C LYS A 25 -24.05 -21.23 -6.59
N GLY A 26 -23.57 -21.99 -5.61
CA GLY A 26 -23.41 -21.50 -4.25
C GLY A 26 -22.51 -20.27 -4.24
N ASN A 27 -22.79 -19.34 -3.33
CA ASN A 27 -21.87 -18.23 -3.10
C ASN A 27 -20.51 -18.80 -2.68
N PRO A 28 -19.39 -18.27 -3.21
CA PRO A 28 -18.07 -18.68 -2.75
C PRO A 28 -18.03 -18.49 -1.23
N VAL A 29 -17.69 -19.57 -0.51
CA VAL A 29 -17.51 -19.51 0.94
C VAL A 29 -16.31 -18.58 1.18
N PRO A 30 -16.48 -17.49 1.97
CA PRO A 30 -15.37 -16.62 2.31
C PRO A 30 -14.28 -17.46 2.97
N TYR A 31 -13.07 -17.47 2.40
CA TYR A 31 -11.93 -18.03 3.10
C TYR A 31 -11.75 -17.24 4.41
N PRO A 32 -11.45 -17.91 5.53
CA PRO A 32 -11.11 -17.21 6.75
C PRO A 32 -9.93 -16.28 6.45
N ALA A 33 -10.14 -14.98 6.67
CA ALA A 33 -9.08 -14.00 6.48
C ALA A 33 -7.97 -14.31 7.49
N ILE A 34 -6.84 -14.85 7.01
CA ILE A 34 -5.62 -14.89 7.81
C ILE A 34 -5.25 -13.42 8.05
N PRO A 35 -5.03 -13.00 9.32
CA PRO A 35 -4.60 -11.64 9.59
C PRO A 35 -3.28 -11.39 8.85
N ALA A 36 -3.33 -10.55 7.82
CA ALA A 36 -2.12 -10.14 7.13
C ALA A 36 -1.24 -9.41 8.15
N ILE A 37 -0.04 -9.94 8.38
CA ILE A 37 0.94 -9.28 9.24
C ILE A 37 1.40 -8.04 8.48
N LYS A 38 0.81 -6.89 8.81
CA LYS A 38 1.12 -5.63 8.14
C LYS A 38 2.50 -5.13 8.57
N PRO A 39 3.28 -4.57 7.65
CA PRO A 39 4.46 -3.82 8.03
C PRO A 39 4.05 -2.57 8.83
N VAL A 40 4.89 -2.17 9.77
CA VAL A 40 4.59 -1.09 10.71
C VAL A 40 5.73 -0.08 10.70
N ILE A 41 5.36 1.20 10.65
CA ILE A 41 6.23 2.32 11.02
C ILE A 41 5.73 2.86 12.36
N GLU A 42 6.63 3.04 13.31
CA GLU A 42 6.34 3.67 14.60
C GLU A 42 7.30 4.83 14.85
N LYS A 43 6.89 5.77 15.71
CA LYS A 43 7.73 6.89 16.17
C LYS A 43 8.38 7.68 15.02
N MET A 44 7.66 7.85 13.91
CA MET A 44 8.14 8.74 12.85
C MET A 44 8.18 10.17 13.40
N GLU A 45 9.35 10.79 13.31
CA GLU A 45 9.55 12.19 13.66
C GLU A 45 10.48 12.89 12.67
N ALA A 46 10.27 14.19 12.55
CA ALA A 46 11.12 15.11 11.82
C ALA A 46 11.79 16.06 12.82
N VAL A 47 13.10 16.19 12.73
CA VAL A 47 13.93 16.92 13.71
C VAL A 47 14.77 17.96 12.99
N SER A 48 14.74 19.18 13.50
CA SER A 48 15.53 20.30 12.99
C SER A 48 16.99 20.10 13.42
N MET A 49 17.89 19.94 12.45
CA MET A 49 19.33 20.00 12.68
C MET A 49 19.83 21.41 12.34
N GLU A 50 21.16 21.62 12.35
CA GLU A 50 21.74 22.93 12.08
C GLU A 50 21.52 23.39 10.63
N GLU A 51 21.67 22.51 9.65
CA GLU A 51 21.51 22.85 8.22
C GLU A 51 20.44 22.00 7.51
N ASP A 52 19.99 20.94 8.17
CA ASP A 52 19.19 19.88 7.55
C ASP A 52 17.97 19.53 8.41
N VAL A 53 17.03 18.77 7.83
CA VAL A 53 15.99 18.07 8.58
C VAL A 53 16.31 16.58 8.64
N LEU A 54 16.44 16.03 9.86
CA LEU A 54 16.58 14.60 10.08
C LEU A 54 15.20 13.97 10.28
N LEU A 55 14.85 13.01 9.44
CA LEU A 55 13.75 12.09 9.66
C LEU A 55 14.26 10.84 10.33
N ARG A 56 13.57 10.35 11.35
CA ARG A 56 13.84 9.04 11.95
C ARG A 56 12.56 8.34 12.34
N TRP A 57 12.59 7.01 12.27
CA TRP A 57 11.44 6.17 12.56
C TRP A 57 11.89 4.74 12.88
N ASP A 58 11.01 4.03 13.57
CA ASP A 58 11.14 2.61 13.74
C ASP A 58 10.39 1.88 12.62
N PHE A 59 11.00 0.85 12.04
CA PHE A 59 10.43 0.04 10.98
C PHE A 59 10.43 -1.45 11.35
N GLN A 60 9.31 -2.12 11.11
CA GLN A 60 9.20 -3.56 11.22
C GLN A 60 8.42 -4.15 10.06
N ASP A 61 9.02 -5.11 9.36
CA ASP A 61 8.35 -5.91 8.35
C ASP A 61 8.58 -7.40 8.59
N LYS A 62 7.65 -8.03 9.33
CA LYS A 62 7.69 -9.47 9.61
C LYS A 62 7.40 -10.31 8.36
N SER A 63 6.68 -9.73 7.39
CA SER A 63 6.28 -10.40 6.15
C SER A 63 7.42 -10.43 5.12
N GLY A 64 8.33 -9.45 5.17
CA GLY A 64 9.41 -9.28 4.20
C GLY A 64 8.94 -8.84 2.82
N LEU A 65 7.73 -8.28 2.73
CA LEU A 65 7.11 -7.82 1.48
C LEU A 65 7.67 -6.46 1.03
N ILE A 66 8.04 -5.61 1.98
CA ILE A 66 8.49 -4.26 1.69
C ILE A 66 9.92 -4.31 1.16
N SER A 67 10.10 -3.73 -0.02
CA SER A 67 11.40 -3.68 -0.70
C SER A 67 12.16 -2.40 -0.39
N TYR A 68 11.45 -1.26 -0.41
CA TYR A 68 12.00 0.04 -0.10
C TYR A 68 10.95 0.95 0.56
N ILE A 69 11.44 1.96 1.26
CA ILE A 69 10.65 3.05 1.82
C ILE A 69 10.90 4.27 0.94
N LYS A 70 9.86 4.84 0.35
CA LYS A 70 9.92 6.10 -0.39
C LYS A 70 9.61 7.25 0.57
N ILE A 71 10.47 8.26 0.57
CA ILE A 71 10.33 9.48 1.38
C ILE A 71 9.82 10.60 0.48
N GLU A 72 8.68 11.18 0.84
CA GLU A 72 8.12 12.31 0.10
C GLU A 72 7.92 13.53 1.02
N ARG A 73 8.03 14.72 0.43
CA ARG A 73 7.92 16.00 1.12
C ARG A 73 6.92 16.91 0.42
N SER A 74 6.08 17.57 1.19
CA SER A 74 5.26 18.70 0.76
C SER A 74 5.71 19.94 1.51
N ASP A 75 5.86 21.05 0.78
CA ASP A 75 6.10 22.35 1.37
C ASP A 75 4.75 22.91 1.84
N ALA A 76 4.65 23.29 3.11
CA ALA A 76 3.41 23.78 3.72
C ALA A 76 3.36 25.31 3.84
N GLY A 77 4.45 26.00 3.50
CA GLY A 77 4.59 27.45 3.60
C GLY A 77 5.59 27.86 4.67
N GLN A 78 5.35 29.01 5.29
CA GLN A 78 6.15 29.52 6.40
C GLN A 78 5.35 29.42 7.71
N PRO A 79 6.02 29.34 8.87
CA PRO A 79 5.34 29.32 10.16
C PRO A 79 4.35 30.49 10.33
N GLY A 80 3.09 30.19 10.64
CA GLY A 80 2.00 31.16 10.78
C GLY A 80 1.30 31.55 9.47
N ASN A 81 1.79 31.08 8.32
CA ASN A 81 1.13 31.20 7.01
C ASN A 81 0.99 29.83 6.34
N GLU A 82 0.86 28.77 7.16
CA GLU A 82 0.69 27.41 6.65
C GLU A 82 -0.71 27.23 6.09
N CYS A 83 -0.82 26.72 4.86
CA CYS A 83 -2.13 26.38 4.31
C CYS A 83 -2.58 25.00 4.81
N LYS A 84 -3.48 24.99 5.79
CA LYS A 84 -3.98 23.75 6.41
C LYS A 84 -4.92 22.97 5.50
N ASP A 85 -5.72 23.65 4.70
CA ASP A 85 -6.78 23.05 3.87
C ASP A 85 -6.42 23.02 2.37
N CYS A 86 -5.19 23.37 2.00
CA CYS A 86 -4.75 23.25 0.63
C CYS A 86 -4.48 21.79 0.27
N PRO A 87 -4.82 21.35 -0.97
CA PRO A 87 -4.32 20.10 -1.51
C PRO A 87 -2.79 20.06 -1.42
N ARG A 88 -2.26 19.12 -0.64
CA ARG A 88 -0.83 18.97 -0.43
C ARG A 88 -0.23 18.24 -1.62
N THR A 89 0.84 18.81 -2.19
CA THR A 89 1.58 18.19 -3.30
C THR A 89 2.87 17.62 -2.73
N PHE A 90 2.94 16.28 -2.69
CA PHE A 90 4.11 15.57 -2.22
C PHE A 90 5.06 15.28 -3.37
N ASN A 91 6.32 15.66 -3.21
CA ASN A 91 7.41 15.37 -4.12
C ASN A 91 8.31 14.29 -3.52
N TRP A 92 8.77 13.36 -4.36
CA TRP A 92 9.75 12.36 -3.95
C TRP A 92 11.11 13.00 -3.71
N ILE A 93 11.68 12.81 -2.52
CA ILE A 93 12.98 13.39 -2.13
C ILE A 93 14.07 12.33 -1.89
N GLY A 94 13.69 11.07 -1.68
CA GLY A 94 14.66 9.99 -1.46
C GLY A 94 14.03 8.63 -1.19
N GLN A 95 14.85 7.60 -1.11
CA GLN A 95 14.40 6.23 -0.79
C GLN A 95 15.43 5.49 0.06
N ILE A 96 14.97 4.50 0.83
CA ILE A 96 15.81 3.57 1.60
C ILE A 96 15.42 2.15 1.23
N ASN A 97 16.37 1.34 0.78
CA ASN A 97 16.16 -0.09 0.52
C ASN A 97 16.18 -0.86 1.84
N VAL A 98 15.20 -1.72 2.08
CA VAL A 98 15.06 -2.45 3.36
C VAL A 98 15.11 -3.97 3.21
N LYS A 99 15.06 -4.47 1.97
CA LYS A 99 15.07 -5.91 1.61
C LYS A 99 16.43 -6.57 1.76
N GLU A 100 17.52 -5.80 1.59
CA GLU A 100 18.88 -6.33 1.48
C GLU A 100 19.51 -6.64 2.85
N GLU A 101 19.02 -6.01 3.91
CA GLU A 101 19.47 -6.23 5.28
C GLU A 101 18.77 -7.46 5.87
N LYS A 102 19.32 -8.64 5.58
CA LYS A 102 18.98 -9.89 6.25
C LYS A 102 19.62 -9.94 7.64
N THR A 103 19.15 -9.11 8.57
CA THR A 103 19.40 -9.39 9.99
C THR A 103 18.64 -10.65 10.37
N ALA A 104 19.29 -11.57 11.08
CA ALA A 104 18.70 -12.86 11.48
C ALA A 104 17.42 -12.70 12.31
N ASP A 105 17.22 -11.52 12.89
CA ASP A 105 15.96 -11.10 13.47
C ASP A 105 15.18 -10.18 12.53
N LYS A 106 13.91 -10.58 12.28
CA LYS A 106 12.83 -9.72 11.77
C LYS A 106 12.40 -8.68 12.83
N GLU A 107 13.38 -8.18 13.57
CA GLU A 107 13.21 -7.23 14.65
C GLU A 107 12.96 -5.84 14.09
N LYS A 108 12.43 -5.03 14.98
CA LYS A 108 12.18 -3.62 14.80
C LYS A 108 13.54 -2.91 14.64
N ARG A 109 13.71 -2.16 13.54
CA ARG A 109 14.94 -1.44 13.21
C ARG A 109 14.68 0.06 13.21
N GLU A 110 15.61 0.84 13.74
CA GLU A 110 15.57 2.30 13.62
C GLU A 110 16.21 2.70 12.29
N LEU A 111 15.49 3.50 11.50
CA LEU A 111 15.92 4.02 10.21
C LEU A 111 15.87 5.54 10.22
N SER A 112 16.70 6.16 9.37
CA SER A 112 16.74 7.61 9.26
C SER A 112 17.05 8.08 7.84
N PHE A 113 16.62 9.31 7.55
CA PHE A 113 16.85 10.00 6.27
C PHE A 113 17.09 11.48 6.53
N THR A 114 18.13 12.06 5.92
CA THR A 114 18.44 13.48 6.06
C THR A 114 18.03 14.25 4.80
N ASP A 115 17.15 15.24 4.98
CA ASP A 115 16.79 16.19 3.92
C ASP A 115 17.70 17.43 4.00
N THR A 116 18.75 17.42 3.19
CA THR A 116 19.72 18.52 3.05
C THR A 116 19.23 19.63 2.12
N LYS A 117 18.05 19.46 1.49
CA LYS A 117 17.44 20.46 0.61
C LYS A 117 16.32 21.23 1.32
N ALA A 118 16.10 20.97 2.60
CA ALA A 118 15.20 21.76 3.42
C ALA A 118 15.80 23.16 3.62
N VAL A 119 14.97 24.20 3.49
CA VAL A 119 15.33 25.60 3.73
C VAL A 119 14.73 26.05 5.06
N LYS A 120 15.55 26.66 5.93
CA LYS A 120 15.12 27.24 7.21
C LYS A 120 14.05 28.30 7.04
N GLY A 121 13.20 28.41 8.03
CA GLY A 121 12.04 29.31 8.05
C GLY A 121 10.82 28.78 7.31
N ASN A 122 10.86 27.55 6.80
CA ASN A 122 9.73 26.90 6.14
C ASN A 122 9.15 25.75 6.99
N THR A 123 7.89 25.45 6.73
CA THR A 123 7.18 24.30 7.29
C THR A 123 7.10 23.19 6.25
N TYR A 124 7.44 21.97 6.65
CA TYR A 124 7.42 20.79 5.79
C TYR A 124 6.52 19.72 6.37
N ASN A 125 5.82 19.02 5.48
CA ASN A 125 5.10 17.79 5.77
C ASN A 125 5.80 16.65 5.05
N TYR A 126 6.29 15.68 5.81
CA TYR A 126 6.90 14.46 5.29
C TYR A 126 5.93 13.30 5.37
N ARG A 127 6.02 12.38 4.41
CA ARG A 127 5.36 11.09 4.50
C ARG A 127 6.27 9.97 4.03
N LEU A 128 6.06 8.80 4.61
CA LEU A 128 6.74 7.56 4.26
C LEU A 128 5.76 6.64 3.55
N MET A 129 6.17 6.16 2.39
CA MET A 129 5.44 5.16 1.62
C MET A 129 6.20 3.84 1.69
N LEU A 130 5.54 2.79 2.14
CA LEU A 130 6.10 1.43 2.11
C LEU A 130 5.81 0.83 0.74
N CYS A 131 6.85 0.43 0.03
CA CYS A 131 6.74 -0.03 -1.35
C CYS A 131 7.25 -1.47 -1.52
N GLU A 132 6.46 -2.27 -2.22
CA GLU A 132 6.83 -3.60 -2.68
C GLU A 132 7.70 -3.53 -3.96
N GLU A 133 8.30 -4.65 -4.34
CA GLU A 133 9.14 -4.75 -5.55
C GLU A 133 8.37 -4.49 -6.85
N ASN A 134 7.07 -4.77 -6.86
CA ASN A 134 6.18 -4.50 -8.00
C ASN A 134 5.79 -3.01 -8.12
N GLY A 135 6.27 -2.14 -7.23
CA GLY A 135 5.96 -0.71 -7.21
C GLY A 135 4.66 -0.34 -6.50
N ASN A 136 3.94 -1.30 -5.92
CA ASN A 136 2.78 -1.00 -5.08
C ASN A 136 3.25 -0.32 -3.80
N CYS A 137 2.76 0.90 -3.56
CA CYS A 137 3.12 1.70 -2.41
C CYS A 137 1.89 2.07 -1.59
N SER A 138 2.00 2.01 -0.27
CA SER A 138 0.98 2.51 0.65
C SER A 138 1.57 3.52 1.63
N GLU A 139 0.83 4.58 1.91
CA GLU A 139 1.21 5.55 2.95
C GLU A 139 1.22 4.86 4.32
N ALA A 140 2.27 5.10 5.10
CA ALA A 140 2.47 4.42 6.38
C ALA A 140 2.60 5.40 7.56
N ALA A 141 3.23 6.55 7.36
CA ALA A 141 3.40 7.54 8.42
C ALA A 141 3.61 8.94 7.85
N THR A 142 3.30 9.95 8.66
CA THR A 142 3.48 11.37 8.35
C THR A 142 4.11 12.10 9.52
N ALA A 143 4.94 13.12 9.25
CA ALA A 143 5.45 14.04 10.27
C ALA A 143 5.49 15.46 9.73
N GLU A 144 5.18 16.44 10.58
CA GLU A 144 5.27 17.86 10.26
C GLU A 144 6.41 18.51 11.08
N ILE A 145 7.11 19.45 10.48
CA ILE A 145 8.14 20.24 11.15
C ILE A 145 8.17 21.67 10.64
N ASN A 146 8.32 22.60 11.58
CA ASN A 146 8.75 23.97 11.32
C ASN A 146 10.28 23.99 11.39
N PHE A 147 10.96 24.07 10.25
CA PHE A 147 12.42 24.06 10.20
C PHE A 147 12.95 25.46 10.56
N LYS A 148 13.62 25.59 11.70
CA LYS A 148 14.02 26.88 12.30
C LYS A 148 15.51 27.15 12.14
#